data_AF-A0A151K2B8-F1
#
_entry.id   AF-A0A151K2B8-F1
#
_cell.length_a   1.000
_cell.length_b   1.000
_cell.length_c   1.000
_cell.angle_alpha   90.00
_cell.angle_beta   90.00
_cell.angle_gamma   90.00
#
_symmetry.space_group_name_H-M   'P 1'
#
loop_
_entity.id
_entity.type
_entity.pdbx_description
1 polymer ?
#
loop_
_entity_poly.entity_id
_entity_poly.type
_entity_poly.pdbx_seq_one_letter_code
_entity_poly.pdbx_strand_id
1 'polypeptide(L)' 'RLLIRPITLAIRLTANIIAGHLLLSLLGSTGNKITPTLLSFIIFTQILLFILEICVSIIQAYVFSVLSTLYLRET' A
#
# COMPACT_ATOMS: atom_id res chain seq x y z
N ARG A 1 17.70 13.02 -14.60
CA ARG A 1 17.47 12.66 -13.17
C ARG A 1 16.03 12.91 -12.69
N LEU A 2 15.25 13.80 -13.33
CA LEU A 2 13.88 14.17 -12.95
C LEU A 2 12.80 13.09 -13.10
N LEU A 3 12.95 12.17 -14.06
CA LEU A 3 12.02 11.05 -14.25
C LEU A 3 12.20 9.91 -13.23
N ILE A 4 13.34 9.83 -12.56
CA ILE A 4 13.66 8.71 -11.65
C ILE A 4 12.85 8.83 -10.35
N ARG A 5 12.56 10.06 -9.90
CA ARG A 5 11.78 10.32 -8.67
C ARG A 5 10.32 9.81 -8.77
N PRO A 6 9.56 10.11 -9.84
CA PRO A 6 8.26 9.47 -10.11
C PRO A 6 8.31 7.95 -10.14
N ILE A 7 9.30 7.41 -10.85
CA ILE A 7 9.44 5.97 -11.07
C ILE A 7 9.70 5.25 -9.74
N THR A 8 10.57 5.78 -8.89
CA THR A 8 10.82 5.22 -7.55
C THR A 8 9.60 5.29 -6.63
N LEU A 9 8.69 6.25 -6.83
CA LEU A 9 7.46 6.35 -6.05
C LEU A 9 6.43 5.31 -6.50
N ALA A 10 6.26 5.14 -7.82
CA ALA A 10 5.39 4.13 -8.40
C ALA A 10 5.83 2.72 -8.00
N ILE A 11 7.13 2.45 -8.05
CA ILE A 11 7.71 1.17 -7.59
C ILE A 11 7.47 0.95 -6.10
N ARG A 12 7.58 1.98 -5.26
CA ARG A 12 7.28 1.89 -3.82
C ARG A 12 5.81 1.59 -3.55
N LEU A 13 4.90 2.20 -4.31
CA LEU A 13 3.46 1.94 -4.21
C LEU A 13 3.15 0.48 -4.59
N THR A 14 3.67 0.03 -5.72
CA THR A 14 3.54 -1.36 -6.18
C THR A 14 4.15 -2.34 -5.19
N ALA A 15 5.33 -2.05 -4.64
CA ALA A 15 5.98 -2.90 -3.65
C ALA A 15 5.18 -2.98 -2.34
N ASN A 16 4.61 -1.87 -1.86
CA ASN A 16 3.74 -1.87 -0.68
C ASN A 16 2.50 -2.75 -0.92
N ILE A 17 1.78 -2.53 -2.03
CA ILE A 17 0.57 -3.31 -2.37
C ILE A 17 0.87 -4.81 -2.55
N ILE A 18 2.00 -5.16 -3.21
CA ILE A 18 2.40 -6.57 -3.37
C ILE A 18 2.78 -7.19 -2.03
N ALA A 19 3.49 -6.47 -1.16
CA ALA A 19 3.86 -6.96 0.17
C ALA A 19 2.62 -7.17 1.06
N GLY A 20 1.70 -6.20 1.08
CA GLY A 20 0.43 -6.31 1.79
C GLY A 20 -0.43 -7.47 1.26
N HIS A 21 -0.55 -7.59 -0.06
CA HIS A 21 -1.28 -8.69 -0.69
C HIS A 21 -0.61 -10.07 -0.42
N LEU A 22 0.71 -10.17 -0.48
CA LEU A 22 1.42 -11.42 -0.18
C LEU A 22 1.23 -11.83 1.29
N LEU A 23 1.31 -10.86 2.20
CA LEU A 23 1.00 -11.07 3.62
C LEU A 23 -0.44 -11.57 3.79
N LEU A 24 -1.40 -10.98 3.06
CA LEU A 24 -2.80 -11.37 3.04
C LEU A 24 -2.99 -12.83 2.60
N SER A 25 -2.28 -13.24 1.56
CA SER A 25 -2.33 -14.59 1.00
C SER A 25 -1.77 -15.63 1.97
N LEU A 26 -0.65 -15.30 2.65
CA LEU A 26 -0.05 -16.17 3.67
C LEU A 26 -0.95 -16.32 4.91
N LEU A 27 -1.55 -15.23 5.40
CA LEU A 27 -2.54 -15.30 6.49
C LEU A 27 -3.82 -16.03 6.07
N GLY A 28 -4.29 -15.86 4.83
CA GLY A 28 -5.46 -16.57 4.32
C GLY A 28 -5.24 -18.08 4.22
N SER A 29 -4.07 -18.51 3.75
CA SER A 29 -3.71 -19.94 3.64
C SER A 29 -3.53 -20.63 5.00
N THR A 30 -3.06 -19.91 6.02
CA THR A 30 -2.98 -20.40 7.40
C THR A 30 -4.33 -20.33 8.11
N GLY A 31 -5.19 -19.37 7.74
CA GLY A 31 -6.55 -19.16 8.23
C GLY A 31 -7.49 -20.37 8.06
N ASN A 32 -7.30 -21.17 7.01
CA ASN A 32 -8.15 -22.34 6.75
C ASN A 32 -7.98 -23.49 7.77
N LYS A 33 -6.97 -23.42 8.65
CA LYS A 33 -6.71 -24.42 9.71
C LYS A 33 -7.14 -23.97 11.11
N ILE A 34 -7.68 -22.76 11.26
CA ILE A 34 -7.90 -22.12 12.56
C ILE A 34 -9.38 -21.98 12.88
N THR A 35 -9.70 -21.84 14.17
CA THR A 35 -11.08 -21.73 14.67
C THR A 35 -11.83 -20.54 14.03
N PRO A 36 -13.15 -20.65 13.84
CA PRO A 36 -13.94 -19.59 13.19
C PRO A 36 -13.89 -18.24 13.93
N THR A 37 -13.65 -18.25 15.25
CA THR A 37 -13.45 -17.03 16.06
C THR A 37 -12.16 -16.31 15.70
N LEU A 38 -11.07 -17.05 15.48
CA LEU A 38 -9.78 -16.47 15.08
C LEU A 38 -9.81 -15.99 13.62
N LEU A 39 -10.55 -16.70 12.75
CA LEU A 39 -10.76 -16.29 11.36
C LEU A 39 -11.40 -14.90 11.28
N SER A 40 -12.44 -14.64 12.07
CA SER A 40 -13.11 -13.33 12.14
C SER A 40 -12.14 -12.21 12.56
N PHE A 41 -11.29 -12.47 13.55
CA PHE A 41 -10.26 -11.52 13.98
C PHE A 41 -9.23 -11.25 12.87
N ILE A 42 -8.76 -12.29 12.17
CA ILE A 42 -7.81 -12.15 11.04
C ILE A 42 -8.43 -11.29 9.93
N ILE A 43 -9.66 -11.57 9.52
CA ILE A 43 -10.37 -10.79 8.48
C ILE A 43 -10.50 -9.32 8.91
N PHE A 44 -10.83 -9.06 10.18
CA PHE A 44 -10.91 -7.69 10.70
C PHE A 44 -9.57 -6.95 10.60
N THR A 45 -8.46 -7.60 11.00
CA THR A 45 -7.12 -7.00 10.87
C THR A 45 -6.71 -6.78 9.42
N GLN A 46 -7.13 -7.65 8.50
CA GLN A 46 -6.87 -7.51 7.07
C GLN A 46 -7.58 -6.29 6.47
N ILE A 47 -8.84 -6.05 6.83
CA ILE A 47 -9.59 -4.87 6.41
C ILE A 47 -8.91 -3.59 6.93
N LEU A 48 -8.45 -3.60 8.18
CA LEU A 48 -7.73 -2.46 8.77
C LEU A 48 -6.43 -2.15 8.02
N LEU A 49 -5.62 -3.17 7.72
CA LEU A 49 -4.37 -3.02 6.97
C LEU A 49 -4.63 -2.51 5.54
N PHE A 50 -5.69 -2.98 4.88
CA PHE A 50 -6.05 -2.51 3.54
C PHE A 50 -6.42 -1.03 3.52
N ILE A 51 -7.18 -0.57 4.52
CA ILE A 51 -7.50 0.86 4.68
C ILE A 51 -6.22 1.68 4.88
N LEU A 52 -5.29 1.19 5.71
CA LEU A 52 -4.01 1.84 5.94
C LEU A 52 -3.19 1.98 4.65
N GLU A 53 -3.11 0.93 3.82
CA GLU A 53 -2.42 0.97 2.54
C GLU A 53 -3.03 2.01 1.59
N ILE A 54 -4.35 2.08 1.51
CA ILE A 54 -5.05 3.09 0.71
C ILE A 54 -4.71 4.50 1.22
N CYS A 55 -4.78 4.74 2.54
CA CYS A 55 -4.42 6.03 3.12
C CYS A 55 -2.99 6.45 2.79
N VAL A 56 -2.03 5.52 2.92
CA VAL A 56 -0.62 5.78 2.57
C VAL A 56 -0.46 6.07 1.07
N SER A 57 -1.20 5.35 0.21
CA SER A 57 -1.13 5.57 -1.24
C SER A 57 -1.61 6.97 -1.65
N ILE A 58 -2.66 7.49 -1.00
CA ILE A 58 -3.21 8.82 -1.24
C ILE A 58 -2.20 9.90 -0.85
N ILE A 59 -1.59 9.77 0.34
CA ILE A 59 -0.58 10.72 0.82
C ILE A 59 0.64 10.73 -0.12
N GLN A 60 1.08 9.55 -0.58
CA GLN A 60 2.22 9.43 -1.47
C GLN A 60 1.95 10.07 -2.85
N ALA A 61 0.76 9.88 -3.41
CA ALA A 61 0.32 10.52 -4.65
C ALA A 61 0.19 12.05 -4.52
N TYR A 62 -0.29 12.54 -3.37
CA TYR A 62 -0.37 13.96 -3.08
C TYR A 62 1.01 14.62 -3.03
N VAL A 63 1.95 14.05 -2.26
CA VAL A 63 3.34 14.55 -2.16
C VAL A 63 4.00 14.56 -3.54
N PHE A 64 3.73 13.56 -4.37
CA PHE A 64 4.22 13.52 -5.75
C PHE A 64 3.68 14.67 -6.61
N SER A 65 2.36 14.88 -6.58
CA SER A 65 1.70 15.93 -7.36
C SER A 65 2.18 17.31 -6.95
N VAL A 66 2.32 17.58 -5.65
CA VAL A 66 2.85 18.85 -5.13
C VAL A 66 4.30 19.06 -5.58
N LEU A 67 5.16 18.05 -5.46
CA LEU A 67 6.56 18.15 -5.86
C LEU A 67 6.70 18.34 -7.38
N SER A 68 5.88 17.67 -8.18
CA SER A 68 5.85 17.83 -9.64
C SER A 68 5.37 19.22 -10.05
N THR A 69 4.33 19.74 -9.37
CA THR A 69 3.77 21.06 -9.67
C THR A 69 4.74 22.18 -9.27
N LEU A 70 5.41 22.05 -8.13
CA LEU A 70 6.45 23.00 -7.70
C LEU A 70 7.59 23.04 -8.71
N TYR A 71 8.05 21.88 -9.19
CA TYR A 71 9.14 21.81 -10.15
C TYR A 71 8.75 22.37 -11.53
N LEU A 72 7.52 22.08 -12.00
CA LEU A 72 6.98 22.64 -13.25
C LEU A 72 6.76 24.16 -13.20
N ARG A 73 6.68 24.75 -12.01
CA ARG A 73 6.57 26.20 -11.84
C ARG A 73 7.93 26.89 -11.71
N GLU A 74 8.98 26.14 -11.42
CA GLU A 74 10.35 26.63 -11.26
C GLU A 74 11.18 26.55 -12.57
N THR A 75 10.60 26.01 -13.64
CA THR A 75 11.14 26.00 -15.01
C THR A 75 10.12 26.52 -16.00
#